data_AF-M9ZFK1-F1
#
_entry.id   AF-M9ZFK1-F1
#
_cell.length_a   1.000
_cell.length_b   1.000
_cell.length_c   1.000
_cell.angle_alpha   90.00
_cell.angle_beta   90.00
_cell.angle_gamma   90.00
#
_symmetry.space_group_name_H-M   'P 1'
#
loop_
_entity.id
_entity.type
_entity.pdbx_description
1 polymer ?
#
loop_
_entity_poly.entity_id
_entity_poly.type
_entity_poly.pdbx_seq_one_letter_code
_entity_poly.pdbx_strand_id
1 'polypeptide(L)'
;SIEQLFYSVENKLGQRFVFRALGYITMAKAGLTEVELEDILSLDNIVLGDVIVPTYLKNPLRIAYDLVARLKEELDGYLVERQVRNVTLMVWANRHLHLIAQKLYLSNEEDVHQMHSLLAEYFLGAWSGGRKKIFTYDNNHFTSLNISHHKNPHHQQSHEKASSDKYSYDRQTPEQPWVFQCNLLEPDIFFVNHRKMTELVYHLTRSGRTDDLMFGVIMNFSWLYTMIKIGQFEKALTDIDLAYSYTQEKELKFLATTLRSIKVKVLKNPASLSAELQQRLLPVVTSLPKLRHLLLECDKDGPKY
;
A
#
# COMPACT_ATOMS: atom_id res chain seq x y z
N SER A 1 -21.05 -13.54 -24.77
CA SER A 1 -19.64 -13.85 -24.39
C SER A 1 -19.37 -13.29 -22.99
N ILE A 2 -18.23 -13.63 -22.38
CA ILE A 2 -17.81 -13.03 -21.09
C ILE A 2 -17.66 -11.51 -21.22
N GLU A 3 -17.19 -10.99 -22.36
CA GLU A 3 -17.08 -9.53 -22.55
C GLU A 3 -18.45 -8.85 -22.56
N GLN A 4 -19.47 -9.48 -23.16
CA GLN A 4 -20.84 -8.96 -23.14
C GLN A 4 -21.43 -8.95 -21.72
N LEU A 5 -21.09 -9.94 -20.88
CA LEU A 5 -21.48 -9.95 -19.47
C LEU A 5 -20.88 -8.73 -18.76
N PHE A 6 -19.57 -8.53 -18.87
CA PHE A 6 -18.89 -7.40 -18.25
C PHE A 6 -19.43 -6.05 -18.72
N TYR A 7 -19.68 -5.90 -20.02
CA TYR A 7 -20.33 -4.72 -20.58
C TYR A 7 -21.75 -4.51 -20.01
N SER A 8 -22.51 -5.59 -19.79
CA SER A 8 -23.83 -5.51 -19.14
C SER A 8 -23.72 -5.02 -17.68
N VAL A 9 -22.71 -5.49 -16.94
CA VAL A 9 -22.47 -5.04 -15.55
C VAL A 9 -22.07 -3.56 -15.52
N GLU A 10 -21.19 -3.13 -16.43
CA GLU A 10 -20.81 -1.71 -16.60
C GLU A 10 -22.03 -0.81 -16.85
N ASN A 11 -22.92 -1.22 -17.76
CA ASN A 11 -24.13 -0.46 -18.06
C ASN A 11 -25.09 -0.37 -16.87
N LYS A 12 -25.10 -1.38 -15.99
CA LYS A 12 -26.01 -1.46 -14.84
C LYS A 12 -25.50 -0.73 -13.60
N LEU A 13 -24.19 -0.78 -13.34
CA LEU A 13 -23.58 -0.25 -12.11
C LEU A 13 -22.77 1.04 -12.32
N GLY A 14 -22.53 1.42 -13.58
CA GLY A 14 -21.70 2.58 -13.94
C GLY A 14 -20.35 2.14 -14.49
N GLN A 15 -20.06 2.59 -15.71
CA GLN A 15 -18.89 2.14 -16.46
C GLN A 15 -17.57 2.41 -15.73
N ARG A 16 -17.36 3.64 -15.22
CA ARG A 16 -16.08 3.98 -14.56
C ARG A 16 -15.90 3.26 -13.24
N PHE A 17 -16.97 3.13 -12.45
CA PHE A 17 -16.96 2.35 -11.22
C PHE A 17 -16.54 0.90 -11.48
N VAL A 18 -17.22 0.21 -12.40
CA VAL A 18 -16.92 -1.20 -12.73
C VAL A 18 -15.52 -1.34 -13.33
N PHE A 19 -15.14 -0.44 -14.24
CA PHE A 19 -13.81 -0.44 -14.86
C PHE A 19 -12.69 -0.41 -13.81
N ARG A 20 -12.78 0.53 -12.86
CA ARG A 20 -11.77 0.68 -11.80
C ARG A 20 -11.86 -0.45 -10.78
N ALA A 21 -13.05 -0.86 -10.36
CA ALA A 21 -13.22 -1.94 -9.39
C ALA A 21 -12.67 -3.28 -9.89
N LEU A 22 -13.00 -3.66 -11.14
CA LEU A 22 -12.47 -4.88 -11.76
C LEU A 22 -10.98 -4.74 -12.11
N GLY A 23 -10.52 -3.53 -12.45
CA GLY A 23 -9.10 -3.21 -12.56
C GLY A 23 -8.34 -3.51 -11.27
N TYR A 24 -8.82 -3.00 -10.13
CA TYR A 24 -8.22 -3.23 -8.81
C TYR A 24 -8.21 -4.72 -8.41
N ILE A 25 -9.33 -5.42 -8.54
CA ILE A 25 -9.40 -6.86 -8.26
C ILE A 25 -8.40 -7.64 -9.15
N THR A 26 -8.30 -7.27 -10.42
CA THR A 26 -7.42 -7.95 -11.37
C THR A 26 -5.95 -7.70 -11.08
N MET A 27 -5.57 -6.50 -10.65
CA MET A 27 -4.15 -6.20 -10.39
C MET A 27 -3.68 -6.59 -8.99
N ALA A 28 -4.57 -6.79 -8.03
CA ALA A 28 -4.20 -7.26 -6.69
C ALA A 28 -3.49 -8.62 -6.77
N LYS A 29 -2.39 -8.78 -6.02
CA LYS A 29 -1.51 -9.95 -6.13
C LYS A 29 -2.19 -11.23 -5.64
N ALA A 30 -2.99 -11.14 -4.57
CA ALA A 30 -3.69 -12.29 -4.01
C ALA A 30 -5.23 -12.18 -4.08
N GLY A 31 -5.76 -11.09 -4.63
CA GLY A 31 -7.17 -10.69 -4.52
C GLY A 31 -7.36 -9.56 -3.50
N LEU A 32 -8.60 -9.13 -3.30
CA LEU A 32 -8.98 -8.07 -2.34
C LEU A 32 -10.18 -8.53 -1.49
N THR A 33 -10.26 -8.09 -0.25
CA THR A 33 -11.54 -8.16 0.48
C THR A 33 -12.54 -7.15 -0.09
N GLU A 34 -13.83 -7.31 0.19
CA GLU A 34 -14.84 -6.31 -0.18
C GLU A 34 -14.55 -4.96 0.48
N VAL A 35 -14.12 -4.96 1.74
CA VAL A 35 -13.79 -3.74 2.51
C VAL A 35 -12.52 -3.08 1.95
N GLU A 36 -11.50 -3.86 1.58
CA GLU A 36 -10.30 -3.33 0.92
C GLU A 36 -10.69 -2.64 -0.39
N LEU A 37 -11.54 -3.28 -1.21
CA LEU A 37 -12.02 -2.70 -2.46
C LEU A 37 -12.81 -1.40 -2.22
N GLU A 38 -13.69 -1.37 -1.21
CA GLU A 38 -14.43 -0.18 -0.82
C GLU A 38 -13.51 0.99 -0.43
N ASP A 39 -12.51 0.71 0.40
CA ASP A 39 -11.52 1.70 0.83
C ASP A 39 -10.70 2.23 -0.34
N ILE A 40 -10.23 1.33 -1.23
CA ILE A 40 -9.40 1.70 -2.39
C ILE A 40 -10.21 2.55 -3.38
N LEU A 41 -11.45 2.17 -3.67
CA LEU A 41 -12.34 2.96 -4.53
C LEU A 41 -12.68 4.32 -3.90
N SER A 42 -12.76 4.39 -2.56
CA SER A 42 -12.93 5.65 -1.83
C SER A 42 -11.68 6.56 -1.87
N LEU A 43 -10.50 6.02 -2.20
CA LEU A 43 -9.31 6.82 -2.45
C LEU A 43 -9.23 7.33 -3.89
N ASP A 44 -10.08 6.84 -4.79
CA ASP A 44 -10.03 7.08 -6.22
C ASP A 44 -10.96 8.23 -6.63
N ASN A 45 -10.37 9.41 -6.87
CA ASN A 45 -11.14 10.59 -7.26
C ASN A 45 -11.90 10.40 -8.59
N ILE A 46 -11.40 9.54 -9.50
CA ILE A 46 -12.06 9.26 -10.79
C ILE A 46 -13.37 8.51 -10.54
N VAL A 47 -13.36 7.55 -9.61
CA VAL A 47 -14.56 6.79 -9.23
C VAL A 47 -15.53 7.69 -8.47
N LEU A 48 -15.04 8.46 -7.49
CA LEU A 48 -15.87 9.35 -6.70
C LEU A 48 -16.53 10.44 -7.53
N GLY A 49 -15.82 11.00 -8.52
CA GLY A 49 -16.37 12.01 -9.43
C GLY A 49 -17.48 11.46 -10.34
N ASP A 50 -17.53 10.15 -10.55
CA ASP A 50 -18.58 9.47 -11.33
C ASP A 50 -19.79 9.10 -10.45
N VAL A 51 -19.53 8.65 -9.22
CA VAL A 51 -20.55 8.11 -8.31
C VAL A 51 -21.23 9.20 -7.49
N ILE A 52 -20.49 10.24 -7.08
CA ILE A 52 -20.96 11.24 -6.12
C ILE A 52 -21.36 12.53 -6.83
N VAL A 53 -22.59 12.95 -6.59
CA VAL A 53 -23.12 14.22 -7.09
C VAL A 53 -22.54 15.41 -6.30
N PRO A 54 -22.06 16.49 -6.94
CA PRO A 54 -21.41 17.64 -6.29
C PRO A 54 -22.12 18.25 -5.09
N THR A 55 -23.45 18.26 -5.10
CA THR A 55 -24.26 18.82 -4.01
C THR A 55 -24.19 17.99 -2.72
N TYR A 56 -23.70 16.75 -2.78
CA TYR A 56 -23.67 15.80 -1.66
C TYR A 56 -22.27 15.53 -1.10
N LEU A 57 -21.28 16.36 -1.43
CA LEU A 57 -19.94 16.25 -0.83
C LEU A 57 -19.99 16.55 0.66
N LYS A 58 -19.71 15.53 1.48
CA LYS A 58 -19.67 15.61 2.94
C LYS A 58 -18.43 14.88 3.45
N ASN A 59 -17.99 15.24 4.65
CA ASN A 59 -17.01 14.46 5.39
C ASN A 59 -17.74 13.42 6.25
N PRO A 60 -17.34 12.14 6.24
CA PRO A 60 -16.32 11.53 5.38
C PRO A 60 -16.80 11.38 3.92
N LEU A 61 -15.87 11.43 2.96
CA LEU A 61 -16.19 11.26 1.53
C LEU A 61 -15.74 9.88 1.07
N ARG A 62 -16.70 8.97 0.90
CA ARG A 62 -16.47 7.54 0.58
C ARG A 62 -17.48 7.04 -0.45
N ILE A 63 -17.14 5.96 -1.14
CA ILE A 63 -18.15 5.16 -1.84
C ILE A 63 -18.96 4.35 -0.81
N ALA A 64 -20.20 4.05 -1.13
CA ALA A 64 -21.06 3.26 -0.26
C ALA A 64 -20.83 1.75 -0.51
N TYR A 65 -20.80 0.97 0.58
CA TYR A 65 -20.55 -0.48 0.54
C TYR A 65 -21.54 -1.24 -0.37
N ASP A 66 -22.78 -0.76 -0.52
CA ASP A 66 -23.80 -1.38 -1.37
C ASP A 66 -23.37 -1.47 -2.84
N LEU A 67 -22.54 -0.55 -3.33
CA LEU A 67 -21.99 -0.63 -4.69
C LEU A 67 -21.06 -1.82 -4.86
N VAL A 68 -20.21 -2.09 -3.86
CA VAL A 68 -19.29 -3.24 -3.86
C VAL A 68 -20.08 -4.54 -3.73
N ALA A 69 -21.06 -4.59 -2.83
CA ALA A 69 -21.93 -5.76 -2.66
C ALA A 69 -22.72 -6.07 -3.96
N ARG A 70 -23.28 -5.05 -4.62
CA ARG A 70 -23.97 -5.22 -5.91
C ARG A 70 -23.02 -5.68 -7.01
N LEU A 71 -21.80 -5.15 -7.08
CA LEU A 71 -20.79 -5.63 -8.03
C LEU A 71 -20.51 -7.13 -7.86
N LYS A 72 -20.36 -7.58 -6.61
CA LYS A 72 -20.16 -8.99 -6.28
C LYS A 72 -21.37 -9.84 -6.68
N GLU A 73 -22.59 -9.36 -6.43
CA GLU A 73 -23.83 -10.06 -6.80
C GLU A 73 -23.97 -10.20 -8.32
N GLU A 74 -23.71 -9.14 -9.10
CA GLU A 74 -23.75 -9.20 -10.58
C GLU A 74 -22.71 -10.16 -11.17
N LEU A 75 -21.63 -10.42 -10.43
CA LEU A 75 -20.52 -11.28 -10.83
C LEU A 75 -20.49 -12.59 -10.03
N ASP A 76 -21.63 -13.00 -9.46
CA ASP A 76 -21.73 -14.26 -8.75
C ASP A 76 -21.33 -15.44 -9.65
N GLY A 77 -20.52 -16.35 -9.11
CA GLY A 77 -19.88 -17.45 -9.84
C GLY A 77 -18.70 -17.05 -10.74
N TYR A 78 -18.46 -15.75 -11.00
CA TYR A 78 -17.29 -15.24 -11.73
C TYR A 78 -16.22 -14.70 -10.79
N LEU A 79 -16.64 -14.02 -9.72
CA LEU A 79 -15.84 -13.73 -8.55
C LEU A 79 -16.16 -14.75 -7.47
N VAL A 80 -15.12 -15.34 -6.88
CA VAL A 80 -15.25 -16.33 -5.82
C VAL A 80 -14.47 -15.90 -4.59
N GLU A 81 -14.93 -16.36 -3.44
CA GLU A 81 -14.26 -16.16 -2.18
C GLU A 81 -13.16 -17.20 -1.97
N ARG A 82 -11.98 -16.74 -1.53
CA ARG A 82 -10.85 -17.59 -1.18
C ARG A 82 -10.28 -17.21 0.18
N GLN A 83 -10.14 -18.19 1.06
CA GLN A 83 -9.46 -18.01 2.34
C GLN A 83 -7.94 -17.95 2.16
N VAL A 84 -7.33 -16.86 2.60
CA VAL A 84 -5.87 -16.67 2.64
C VAL A 84 -5.48 -16.12 4.00
N ARG A 85 -4.81 -16.92 4.82
CA ARG A 85 -4.33 -16.54 6.17
C ARG A 85 -5.42 -15.88 7.03
N ASN A 86 -6.59 -16.52 7.11
CA ASN A 86 -7.78 -16.09 7.86
C ASN A 86 -8.50 -14.85 7.32
N VAL A 87 -8.21 -14.46 6.07
CA VAL A 87 -8.90 -13.38 5.38
C VAL A 87 -9.60 -13.93 4.15
N THR A 88 -10.88 -13.58 3.97
CA THR A 88 -11.66 -13.90 2.78
C THR A 88 -11.39 -12.89 1.68
N LEU A 89 -10.79 -13.33 0.57
CA LEU A 89 -10.50 -12.48 -0.59
C LEU A 89 -11.44 -12.82 -1.75
N MET A 90 -11.95 -11.81 -2.44
CA MET A 90 -12.54 -11.94 -3.77
C MET A 90 -11.43 -12.10 -4.80
N VAL A 91 -11.55 -13.16 -5.61
CA VAL A 91 -10.65 -13.48 -6.72
C VAL A 91 -11.47 -13.95 -7.92
N TRP A 92 -10.88 -13.87 -9.11
CA TRP A 92 -11.49 -14.48 -10.30
C TRP A 92 -11.59 -16.00 -10.15
N ALA A 93 -12.75 -16.56 -10.49
CA ALA A 93 -13.04 -18.00 -10.37
C ALA A 93 -12.05 -18.87 -11.17
N ASN A 94 -11.53 -18.35 -12.29
CA ASN A 94 -10.56 -19.04 -13.11
C ASN A 94 -9.63 -18.07 -13.85
N ARG A 95 -8.52 -18.61 -14.36
CA ARG A 95 -7.49 -17.84 -15.10
C ARG A 95 -8.04 -17.19 -16.37
N HIS A 96 -9.00 -17.80 -17.04
CA HIS A 96 -9.55 -17.25 -18.29
C HIS A 96 -10.29 -15.93 -18.04
N LEU A 97 -11.09 -15.86 -16.98
CA LEU A 97 -11.75 -14.61 -16.55
C LEU A 97 -10.75 -13.51 -16.21
N HIS A 98 -9.69 -13.86 -15.45
CA HIS A 98 -8.64 -12.91 -15.12
C HIS A 98 -7.93 -12.35 -16.36
N LEU A 99 -7.63 -13.20 -17.36
CA LEU A 99 -6.99 -12.74 -18.60
C LEU A 99 -7.90 -11.82 -19.43
N ILE A 100 -9.19 -12.10 -19.48
CA ILE A 100 -10.17 -11.23 -20.15
C ILE A 100 -10.28 -9.89 -19.41
N ALA A 101 -10.40 -9.92 -18.07
CA ALA A 101 -10.44 -8.71 -17.26
C ALA A 101 -9.16 -7.88 -17.41
N GLN A 102 -7.98 -8.52 -17.47
CA GLN A 102 -6.72 -7.84 -17.73
C GLN A 102 -6.73 -7.13 -19.09
N LYS A 103 -7.21 -7.81 -20.14
CA LYS A 103 -7.32 -7.22 -21.48
C LYS A 103 -8.27 -6.01 -21.49
N LEU A 104 -9.39 -6.08 -20.78
CA LEU A 104 -10.42 -5.04 -20.81
C LEU A 104 -10.09 -3.84 -19.92
N TYR A 105 -9.59 -4.08 -18.72
CA TYR A 105 -9.46 -3.06 -17.68
C TYR A 105 -8.03 -2.55 -17.46
N LEU A 106 -7.02 -3.25 -17.96
CA LEU A 106 -5.61 -2.92 -17.75
C LEU A 106 -4.87 -2.61 -19.07
N SER A 107 -5.58 -2.09 -20.06
CA SER A 107 -5.02 -1.73 -21.38
C SER A 107 -4.33 -0.36 -21.42
N ASN A 108 -4.78 0.60 -20.60
CA ASN A 108 -4.20 1.93 -20.53
C ASN A 108 -3.09 1.97 -19.46
N GLU A 109 -1.85 2.22 -19.88
CA GLU A 109 -0.70 2.22 -18.98
C GLU A 109 -0.77 3.31 -17.90
N GLU A 110 -1.32 4.49 -18.22
CA GLU A 110 -1.49 5.57 -17.26
C GLU A 110 -2.49 5.18 -16.18
N ASP A 111 -3.65 4.66 -16.56
CA ASP A 111 -4.65 4.16 -15.61
C ASP A 111 -4.09 3.06 -14.72
N VAL A 112 -3.36 2.11 -15.31
CA VAL A 112 -2.70 1.01 -14.58
C VAL A 112 -1.70 1.55 -13.57
N HIS A 113 -0.87 2.53 -13.96
CA HIS A 113 0.09 3.17 -13.09
C HIS A 113 -0.59 3.91 -11.92
N GLN A 114 -1.67 4.66 -12.21
CA GLN A 114 -2.46 5.35 -11.19
C GLN A 114 -3.11 4.37 -10.20
N MET A 115 -3.69 3.28 -10.70
CA MET A 115 -4.31 2.25 -9.86
C MET A 115 -3.29 1.53 -8.98
N HIS A 116 -2.10 1.17 -9.51
CA HIS A 116 -1.01 0.64 -8.69
C HIS A 116 -0.58 1.64 -7.60
N SER A 117 -0.53 2.93 -7.93
CA SER A 117 -0.21 3.98 -6.95
C SER A 117 -1.26 4.07 -5.84
N LEU A 118 -2.55 3.95 -6.15
CA LEU A 118 -3.64 3.99 -5.17
C LEU A 118 -3.67 2.76 -4.26
N LEU A 119 -3.42 1.57 -4.80
CA LEU A 119 -3.23 0.36 -4.01
C LEU A 119 -2.02 0.49 -3.06
N ALA A 120 -0.91 1.05 -3.54
CA ALA A 120 0.24 1.32 -2.70
C ALA A 120 -0.09 2.33 -1.59
N GLU A 121 -0.82 3.42 -1.89
CA GLU A 121 -1.28 4.38 -0.88
C GLU A 121 -2.17 3.74 0.18
N TYR A 122 -3.10 2.88 -0.25
CA TYR A 122 -3.94 2.12 0.66
C TYR A 122 -3.09 1.30 1.62
N PHE A 123 -2.24 0.39 1.11
CA PHE A 123 -1.41 -0.49 1.95
C PHE A 123 -0.30 0.24 2.73
N LEU A 124 0.10 1.43 2.32
CA LEU A 124 0.96 2.30 3.13
C LEU A 124 0.22 2.90 4.33
N GLY A 125 -1.10 3.03 4.26
CA GLY A 125 -1.88 3.84 5.19
C GLY A 125 -1.68 5.34 4.95
N ALA A 126 -1.48 5.75 3.69
CA ALA A 126 -1.12 7.13 3.35
C ALA A 126 -2.19 8.15 3.78
N TRP A 127 -3.44 7.72 3.86
CA TRP A 127 -4.63 8.54 4.13
C TRP A 127 -5.41 8.07 5.37
N SER A 128 -4.78 7.29 6.25
CA SER A 128 -5.41 6.83 7.50
C SER A 128 -5.26 7.86 8.63
N GLY A 129 -5.84 7.57 9.80
CA GLY A 129 -5.67 8.39 11.00
C GLY A 129 -6.28 9.80 10.89
N GLY A 130 -7.35 9.95 10.09
CA GLY A 130 -8.04 11.22 9.87
C GLY A 130 -7.36 12.16 8.87
N ARG A 131 -6.31 11.71 8.16
CA ARG A 131 -5.67 12.52 7.12
C ARG A 131 -6.60 12.69 5.92
N LYS A 132 -6.87 13.94 5.57
CA LYS A 132 -7.78 14.28 4.47
C LYS A 132 -7.08 14.27 3.11
N LYS A 133 -7.72 13.66 2.10
CA LYS A 133 -7.31 13.67 0.70
C LYS A 133 -8.05 14.74 -0.09
N ILE A 134 -7.32 15.46 -0.94
CA ILE A 134 -7.92 16.45 -1.84
C ILE A 134 -8.80 15.73 -2.87
N PHE A 135 -10.00 16.24 -3.08
CA PHE A 135 -10.94 15.78 -4.09
C PHE A 135 -11.16 16.86 -5.14
N THR A 136 -10.97 16.49 -6.41
CA THR A 136 -11.23 17.35 -7.58
C THR A 136 -12.01 16.56 -8.62
N TYR A 137 -12.97 17.22 -9.29
CA TYR A 137 -13.70 16.63 -10.43
C TYR A 137 -12.88 16.65 -11.72
N ASP A 138 -11.82 17.45 -11.78
CA ASP A 138 -10.95 17.48 -12.94
C ASP A 138 -10.05 16.23 -12.90
N ASN A 139 -10.24 15.35 -13.88
CA ASN A 139 -9.47 14.12 -14.06
C ASN A 139 -8.04 14.39 -14.57
N ASN A 140 -7.70 15.64 -14.91
CA ASN A 140 -6.41 15.97 -15.52
C ASN A 140 -5.22 15.99 -14.55
N HIS A 141 -5.42 15.84 -13.23
CA HIS A 141 -4.31 15.87 -12.26
C HIS A 141 -4.41 14.70 -11.27
N PHE A 142 -3.85 13.55 -11.66
CA PHE A 142 -3.52 12.51 -10.69
C PHE A 142 -2.38 13.00 -9.78
N THR A 143 -2.67 13.15 -8.49
CA THR A 143 -1.66 13.50 -7.48
C THR A 143 -1.47 12.33 -6.54
N SER A 144 -0.34 11.62 -6.67
CA SER A 144 0.07 10.59 -5.73
C SER A 144 0.80 11.21 -4.52
N LEU A 145 0.51 10.71 -3.33
CA LEU A 145 1.11 11.17 -2.08
C LEU A 145 2.41 10.41 -1.76
N ASN A 146 3.59 10.96 -2.07
CA ASN A 146 4.87 10.37 -1.64
C ASN A 146 5.06 10.58 -0.12
N ILE A 147 5.13 9.50 0.65
CA ILE A 147 5.19 9.55 2.13
C ILE A 147 6.61 9.93 2.60
N SER A 148 7.63 9.69 1.77
CA SER A 148 9.03 10.04 2.04
C SER A 148 9.23 11.52 2.39
N HIS A 149 8.41 12.44 1.86
CA HIS A 149 8.54 13.88 2.08
C HIS A 149 7.85 14.43 3.35
N HIS A 150 7.01 13.65 4.05
CA HIS A 150 6.16 14.20 5.11
C HIS A 150 6.55 13.86 6.55
N LYS A 151 7.66 13.15 6.81
CA LYS A 151 8.17 13.00 8.19
C LYS A 151 8.82 14.29 8.77
N ASN A 152 8.96 15.36 7.98
CA ASN A 152 9.31 16.71 8.45
C ASN A 152 8.19 17.71 8.09
N PRO A 153 7.22 17.99 9.00
CA PRO A 153 6.12 18.92 8.73
C PRO A 153 6.52 20.41 8.63
N HIS A 154 7.80 20.76 8.73
CA HIS A 154 8.21 22.14 9.01
C HIS A 154 8.61 23.02 7.82
N HIS A 155 8.69 22.52 6.58
CA HIS A 155 9.07 23.37 5.45
C HIS A 155 8.28 23.11 4.15
N GLN A 156 6.96 23.31 4.20
CA GLN A 156 6.22 23.72 3.01
C GLN A 156 5.44 25.00 3.30
N GLN A 157 5.58 25.94 2.37
CA GLN A 157 5.30 27.37 2.48
C GLN A 157 3.87 27.66 2.94
N SER A 158 3.77 28.65 3.82
CA SER A 158 2.60 29.07 4.59
C SER A 158 1.53 29.84 3.83
N HIS A 159 1.56 29.88 2.49
CA HIS A 159 0.69 30.77 1.72
C HIS A 159 -0.50 30.10 0.98
N GLU A 160 -0.58 28.77 0.91
CA GLU A 160 -1.69 28.05 0.21
C GLU A 160 -2.60 27.19 1.12
N LYS A 161 -2.42 27.21 2.44
CA LYS A 161 -3.16 26.32 3.35
C LYS A 161 -4.67 26.57 3.41
N ALA A 162 -5.14 27.80 3.21
CA ALA A 162 -6.54 28.15 3.42
C ALA A 162 -7.50 27.68 2.30
N SER A 163 -7.00 27.46 1.07
CA SER A 163 -7.83 27.03 -0.06
C SER A 163 -7.95 25.51 -0.18
N SER A 164 -6.90 24.78 0.19
CA SER A 164 -6.81 23.32 0.12
C SER A 164 -7.78 22.62 1.09
N ASP A 165 -7.97 23.17 2.29
CA ASP A 165 -8.85 22.56 3.30
C ASP A 165 -10.30 22.42 2.82
N LYS A 166 -10.79 23.35 1.98
CA LYS A 166 -12.17 23.37 1.47
C LYS A 166 -12.52 22.16 0.61
N TYR A 167 -11.54 21.55 -0.05
CA TYR A 167 -11.74 20.39 -0.94
C TYR A 167 -11.01 19.13 -0.42
N SER A 168 -10.61 19.14 0.85
CA SER A 168 -9.98 18.00 1.49
C SER A 168 -11.02 17.20 2.28
N TYR A 169 -11.03 15.88 2.09
CA TYR A 169 -11.98 15.00 2.75
C TYR A 169 -11.29 13.82 3.41
N ASP A 170 -11.73 13.50 4.62
CA ASP A 170 -11.36 12.26 5.28
C ASP A 170 -12.02 11.10 4.53
N ARG A 171 -11.21 10.11 4.18
CA ARG A 171 -11.64 8.89 3.50
C ARG A 171 -11.92 7.77 4.49
N GLN A 172 -11.60 7.95 5.77
CA GLN A 172 -11.70 6.96 6.85
C GLN A 172 -11.08 5.61 6.50
N THR A 173 -9.99 5.60 5.73
CA THR A 173 -9.28 4.36 5.46
C THR A 173 -8.56 3.87 6.71
N PRO A 174 -8.48 2.55 6.94
CA PRO A 174 -7.86 2.00 8.12
C PRO A 174 -6.35 2.25 8.12
N GLU A 175 -5.77 2.30 9.31
CA GLU A 175 -4.32 2.23 9.43
C GLU A 175 -3.80 0.89 8.90
N GLN A 176 -2.62 0.93 8.29
CA GLN A 176 -1.94 -0.26 7.78
C GLN A 176 -0.60 -0.44 8.50
N PRO A 177 -0.58 -0.82 9.78
CA PRO A 177 0.67 -1.12 10.47
C PRO A 177 1.28 -2.41 9.93
N TRP A 178 2.58 -2.63 10.15
CA TRP A 178 3.22 -3.92 9.84
C TRP A 178 2.71 -5.04 10.74
N VAL A 179 2.38 -4.67 11.99
CA VAL A 179 1.89 -5.56 13.03
C VAL A 179 0.75 -4.88 13.78
N PHE A 180 -0.31 -5.61 14.06
CA PHE A 180 -1.39 -5.22 14.96
C PHE A 180 -1.05 -5.71 16.35
N GLN A 181 -0.92 -4.78 17.29
CA GLN A 181 -0.64 -5.10 18.69
C GLN A 181 -1.95 -5.34 19.43
N CYS A 182 -2.10 -6.51 20.05
CA CYS A 182 -3.33 -6.84 20.79
C CYS A 182 -3.27 -6.42 22.26
N ASN A 183 -2.07 -6.34 22.84
CA ASN A 183 -1.88 -5.90 24.22
C ASN A 183 -0.66 -4.98 24.30
N LEU A 184 -0.85 -3.76 24.78
CA LEU A 184 0.23 -2.79 24.97
C LEU A 184 1.23 -3.22 26.05
N LEU A 185 0.81 -4.09 26.97
CA LEU A 185 1.65 -4.64 28.04
C LEU A 185 2.49 -5.85 27.60
N GLU A 186 2.18 -6.46 26.44
CA GLU A 186 2.87 -7.64 25.89
C GLU A 186 3.28 -7.39 24.43
N PRO A 187 4.30 -6.52 24.19
CA PRO A 187 4.69 -6.10 22.85
C PRO A 187 5.19 -7.22 21.94
N ASP A 188 5.62 -8.35 22.52
CA ASP A 188 6.03 -9.55 21.77
C ASP A 188 4.85 -10.32 21.17
N ILE A 189 3.61 -10.05 21.60
CA ILE A 189 2.40 -10.71 21.07
C ILE A 189 1.72 -9.78 20.07
N PHE A 190 1.95 -10.05 18.79
CA PHE A 190 1.41 -9.25 17.70
C PHE A 190 0.87 -10.12 16.56
N PHE A 191 -0.12 -9.57 15.85
CA PHE A 191 -0.65 -10.15 14.63
C PHE A 191 -0.06 -9.44 13.43
N VAL A 192 0.42 -10.22 12.49
CA VAL A 192 1.13 -9.68 11.34
C VAL A 192 0.16 -9.21 10.27
N ASN A 193 0.36 -8.00 9.74
CA ASN A 193 -0.36 -7.54 8.56
C ASN A 193 0.20 -8.20 7.29
N HIS A 194 -0.24 -9.43 7.03
CA HIS A 194 0.19 -10.19 5.86
C HIS A 194 -0.30 -9.59 4.53
N ARG A 195 -1.40 -8.83 4.55
CA ARG A 195 -1.91 -8.13 3.37
C ARG A 195 -0.92 -7.07 2.92
N LYS A 196 -0.56 -6.14 3.80
CA LYS A 196 0.48 -5.13 3.55
C LYS A 196 1.79 -5.74 3.08
N MET A 197 2.29 -6.79 3.75
CA MET A 197 3.55 -7.44 3.35
C MET A 197 3.53 -8.13 1.99
N THR A 198 2.36 -8.54 1.52
CA THR A 198 2.22 -9.25 0.24
C THR A 198 2.03 -8.28 -0.91
N GLU A 199 1.17 -7.27 -0.72
CA GLU A 199 0.69 -6.37 -1.76
C GLU A 199 1.61 -5.15 -1.94
N LEU A 200 2.14 -4.58 -0.85
CA LEU A 200 2.75 -3.26 -0.90
C LEU A 200 3.99 -3.18 -1.80
N VAL A 201 4.96 -4.10 -1.63
CA VAL A 201 6.18 -4.13 -2.46
C VAL A 201 5.83 -4.33 -3.93
N TYR A 202 4.81 -5.14 -4.21
CA TYR A 202 4.35 -5.42 -5.57
C TYR A 202 3.75 -4.17 -6.23
N HIS A 203 2.91 -3.41 -5.53
CA HIS A 203 2.32 -2.20 -6.10
C HIS A 203 3.29 -1.02 -6.18
N LEU A 204 4.24 -0.90 -5.24
CA LEU A 204 5.28 0.13 -5.29
C LEU A 204 6.26 -0.05 -6.45
N THR A 205 6.67 -1.28 -6.73
CA THR A 205 7.56 -1.58 -7.87
C THR A 205 6.87 -1.34 -9.21
N ARG A 206 5.57 -1.66 -9.31
CA ARG A 206 4.77 -1.45 -10.53
C ARG A 206 4.35 0.01 -10.75
N SER A 207 4.21 0.79 -9.68
CA SER A 207 3.95 2.24 -9.76
C SER A 207 5.22 3.09 -9.85
N GLY A 208 6.41 2.48 -9.92
CA GLY A 208 7.67 3.22 -9.99
C GLY A 208 7.96 4.10 -8.77
N ARG A 209 7.23 3.95 -7.66
CA ARG A 209 7.37 4.73 -6.42
C ARG A 209 8.54 4.23 -5.58
N THR A 210 9.73 4.41 -6.12
CA THR A 210 11.00 3.90 -5.57
C THR A 210 11.35 4.49 -4.21
N ASP A 211 11.02 5.76 -3.96
CA ASP A 211 11.26 6.38 -2.66
C ASP A 211 10.39 5.77 -1.55
N ASP A 212 9.10 5.53 -1.81
CA ASP A 212 8.24 4.87 -0.84
C ASP A 212 8.61 3.39 -0.66
N LEU A 213 9.10 2.73 -1.71
CA LEU A 213 9.68 1.39 -1.59
C LEU A 213 10.88 1.39 -0.66
N MET A 214 11.81 2.32 -0.85
CA MET A 214 13.00 2.43 -0.03
C MET A 214 12.68 2.83 1.40
N PHE A 215 12.01 3.96 1.61
CA PHE A 215 11.86 4.54 2.95
C PHE A 215 10.61 4.05 3.68
N GLY A 216 9.56 3.65 2.96
CA GLY A 216 8.32 3.12 3.54
C GLY A 216 8.37 1.62 3.83
N VAL A 217 9.29 0.88 3.21
CA VAL A 217 9.40 -0.58 3.38
C VAL A 217 10.82 -1.04 3.69
N ILE A 218 11.76 -0.87 2.77
CA ILE A 218 13.05 -1.57 2.85
C ILE A 218 13.97 -1.04 3.96
N MET A 219 14.06 0.29 4.08
CA MET A 219 14.77 1.02 5.13
C MET A 219 13.84 1.36 6.28
N ASN A 220 12.88 0.47 6.57
CA ASN A 220 11.98 0.57 7.71
C ASN A 220 12.35 -0.44 8.80
N PHE A 221 12.66 0.03 10.01
CA PHE A 221 13.10 -0.82 11.11
C PHE A 221 12.01 -1.81 11.54
N SER A 222 10.77 -1.34 11.68
CA SER A 222 9.65 -2.19 12.10
C SER A 222 9.40 -3.31 11.10
N TRP A 223 9.51 -3.04 9.79
CA TRP A 223 9.43 -4.07 8.75
C TRP A 223 10.57 -5.08 8.87
N LEU A 224 11.83 -4.63 8.95
CA LEU A 224 13.00 -5.50 9.10
C LEU A 224 12.88 -6.39 10.34
N TYR A 225 12.59 -5.81 11.50
CA TYR A 225 12.39 -6.56 12.74
C TYR A 225 11.29 -7.61 12.59
N THR A 226 10.13 -7.22 12.05
CA THR A 226 9.00 -8.12 11.85
C THR A 226 9.39 -9.30 10.97
N MET A 227 10.04 -9.04 9.82
CA MET A 227 10.48 -10.09 8.89
C MET A 227 11.44 -11.08 9.57
N ILE A 228 12.36 -10.60 10.41
CA ILE A 228 13.29 -11.45 11.15
C ILE A 228 12.55 -12.28 12.20
N LYS A 229 11.69 -11.64 13.01
CA LYS A 229 10.94 -12.28 14.10
C LYS A 229 10.02 -13.39 13.60
N ILE A 230 9.44 -13.26 12.41
CA ILE A 230 8.58 -14.28 11.79
C ILE A 230 9.32 -15.28 10.89
N GLY A 231 10.66 -15.31 10.94
CA GLY A 231 11.48 -16.26 10.19
C GLY A 231 11.57 -16.01 8.68
N GLN A 232 11.25 -14.81 8.22
CA GLN A 232 11.25 -14.40 6.80
C GLN A 232 12.54 -13.63 6.42
N PHE A 233 13.66 -13.92 7.07
CA PHE A 233 14.95 -13.24 6.84
C PHE A 233 15.40 -13.30 5.37
N GLU A 234 15.31 -14.48 4.74
CA GLU A 234 15.69 -14.63 3.31
C GLU A 234 14.76 -13.88 2.37
N LYS A 235 13.47 -13.80 2.72
CA LYS A 235 12.52 -12.99 1.95
C LYS A 235 12.84 -11.51 2.08
N ALA A 236 13.24 -11.04 3.27
CA ALA A 236 13.65 -9.64 3.45
C ALA A 236 14.88 -9.31 2.57
N LEU A 237 15.88 -10.20 2.50
CA LEU A 237 17.01 -10.03 1.59
C LEU A 237 16.56 -10.01 0.12
N THR A 238 15.65 -10.90 -0.26
CA THR A 238 15.09 -10.95 -1.62
C THR A 238 14.37 -9.64 -1.96
N ASP A 239 13.59 -9.09 -1.04
CA ASP A 239 12.87 -7.83 -1.23
C ASP A 239 13.85 -6.63 -1.30
N ILE A 240 14.97 -6.66 -0.56
CA ILE A 240 16.04 -5.65 -0.67
C ILE A 240 16.72 -5.73 -2.04
N ASP A 241 17.07 -6.93 -2.50
CA ASP A 241 17.72 -7.14 -3.80
C ASP A 241 16.75 -6.75 -4.95
N LEU A 242 15.45 -7.03 -4.80
CA LEU A 242 14.40 -6.55 -5.70
C LEU A 242 14.38 -5.02 -5.74
N ALA A 243 14.31 -4.34 -4.59
CA ALA A 243 14.32 -2.89 -4.54
C ALA A 243 15.60 -2.31 -5.18
N TYR A 244 16.76 -2.91 -4.93
CA TYR A 244 18.01 -2.53 -5.58
C TYR A 244 17.93 -2.64 -7.11
N SER A 245 17.27 -3.65 -7.67
CA SER A 245 17.10 -3.78 -9.12
C SER A 245 16.36 -2.60 -9.75
N TYR A 246 15.43 -1.98 -9.02
CA TYR A 246 14.67 -0.81 -9.48
C TYR A 246 15.36 0.52 -9.16
N THR A 247 16.11 0.63 -8.05
CA THR A 247 16.66 1.91 -7.60
C THR A 247 18.15 2.10 -7.90
N GLN A 248 18.91 1.00 -8.00
CA GLN A 248 20.37 0.98 -8.14
C GLN A 248 21.12 1.69 -7.00
N GLU A 249 20.48 1.84 -5.85
CA GLU A 249 21.01 2.56 -4.69
C GLU A 249 22.03 1.73 -3.90
N LYS A 250 23.22 2.28 -3.68
CA LYS A 250 24.33 1.57 -3.04
C LYS A 250 24.02 1.20 -1.59
N GLU A 251 23.21 2.02 -0.91
CA GLU A 251 22.71 1.80 0.44
C GLU A 251 22.00 0.47 0.60
N LEU A 252 21.21 0.05 -0.40
CA LEU A 252 20.48 -1.22 -0.34
C LEU A 252 21.44 -2.42 -0.42
N LYS A 253 22.46 -2.34 -1.28
CA LYS A 253 23.50 -3.37 -1.37
C LYS A 253 24.32 -3.46 -0.07
N PHE A 254 24.64 -2.31 0.53
CA PHE A 254 25.31 -2.25 1.82
C PHE A 254 24.43 -2.84 2.94
N LEU A 255 23.15 -2.49 2.98
CA LEU A 255 22.18 -3.00 3.96
C LEU A 255 22.04 -4.52 3.85
N ALA A 256 21.87 -5.07 2.65
CA ALA A 256 21.78 -6.51 2.44
C ALA A 256 23.05 -7.24 2.93
N THR A 257 24.23 -6.70 2.63
CA THR A 257 25.51 -7.24 3.09
C THR A 257 25.62 -7.19 4.62
N THR A 258 25.22 -6.07 5.21
CA THR A 258 25.18 -5.86 6.66
C THR A 258 24.28 -6.90 7.34
N LEU A 259 23.04 -7.07 6.85
CA LEU A 259 22.11 -8.06 7.37
C LEU A 259 22.68 -9.49 7.28
N ARG A 260 23.25 -9.88 6.13
CA ARG A 260 23.92 -11.18 5.97
C ARG A 260 25.01 -11.40 7.02
N SER A 261 25.82 -10.38 7.32
CA SER A 261 26.90 -10.46 8.32
C SER A 261 26.40 -10.66 9.76
N ILE A 262 25.19 -10.17 10.08
CA ILE A 262 24.61 -10.27 11.43
C ILE A 262 23.56 -11.37 11.56
N LYS A 263 23.28 -12.12 10.47
CA LYS A 263 22.20 -13.12 10.37
C LYS A 263 22.13 -14.03 11.59
N VAL A 264 23.22 -14.70 11.95
CA VAL A 264 23.24 -15.66 13.07
C VAL A 264 22.83 -15.01 14.39
N LYS A 265 23.29 -13.77 14.63
CA LYS A 265 23.01 -13.04 15.88
C LYS A 265 21.56 -12.58 15.94
N VAL A 266 21.05 -11.98 14.88
CA VAL A 266 19.67 -11.45 14.85
C VAL A 266 18.60 -12.55 14.75
N LEU A 267 18.91 -13.71 14.16
CA LEU A 267 18.01 -14.86 14.19
C LEU A 267 17.92 -15.47 15.59
N LYS A 268 19.02 -15.49 16.35
CA LYS A 268 19.02 -15.97 17.74
C LYS A 268 18.36 -14.97 18.69
N ASN A 269 18.56 -13.67 18.46
CA ASN A 269 17.99 -12.59 19.26
C ASN A 269 17.54 -11.42 18.36
N PRO A 270 16.29 -11.40 17.88
CA PRO A 270 15.77 -10.32 17.04
C PRO A 270 15.84 -8.93 17.68
N ALA A 271 15.71 -8.81 19.00
CA ALA A 271 15.80 -7.54 19.73
C ALA A 271 17.19 -6.87 19.60
N SER A 272 18.23 -7.65 19.27
CA SER A 272 19.56 -7.09 19.00
C SER A 272 19.65 -6.30 17.69
N LEU A 273 18.66 -6.40 16.80
CA LEU A 273 18.71 -5.81 15.45
C LEU A 273 19.03 -4.31 15.46
N SER A 274 18.40 -3.54 16.35
CA SER A 274 18.61 -2.08 16.40
C SER A 274 20.08 -1.74 16.69
N ALA A 275 20.64 -2.33 17.76
CA ALA A 275 22.04 -2.11 18.13
C ALA A 275 23.01 -2.59 17.04
N GLU A 276 22.76 -3.75 16.43
CA GLU A 276 23.60 -4.29 15.35
C GLU A 276 23.64 -3.40 14.11
N LEU A 277 22.47 -2.85 13.72
CA LEU A 277 22.36 -1.91 12.62
C LEU A 277 23.05 -0.59 12.98
N GLN A 278 22.74 0.01 14.12
CA GLN A 278 23.35 1.27 14.54
C GLN A 278 24.89 1.21 14.53
N GLN A 279 25.46 0.15 15.10
CA GLN A 279 26.92 -0.05 15.14
C GLN A 279 27.57 -0.09 13.75
N ARG A 280 26.88 -0.64 12.73
CA ARG A 280 27.42 -0.83 11.38
C ARG A 280 27.08 0.30 10.41
N LEU A 281 25.91 0.92 10.56
CA LEU A 281 25.45 1.99 9.68
C LEU A 281 26.03 3.35 10.07
N LEU A 282 26.23 3.62 11.36
CA LEU A 282 26.72 4.92 11.85
C LEU A 282 28.07 5.35 11.25
N PRO A 283 29.09 4.46 11.12
CA PRO A 283 30.38 4.85 10.54
C PRO A 283 30.33 5.21 9.05
N VAL A 284 29.32 4.73 8.31
CA VAL A 284 29.22 4.90 6.85
C VAL A 284 28.19 5.94 6.42
N VAL A 285 27.37 6.47 7.35
CA VAL A 285 26.25 7.36 7.03
C VAL A 285 26.65 8.64 6.30
N THR A 286 27.89 9.12 6.49
CA THR A 286 28.42 10.28 5.75
C THR A 286 28.62 9.98 4.27
N SER A 287 29.02 8.75 3.95
CA SER A 287 29.21 8.27 2.57
C SER A 287 27.95 7.67 1.93
N LEU A 288 27.00 7.24 2.77
CA LEU A 288 25.76 6.57 2.41
C LEU A 288 24.57 7.26 3.11
N PRO A 289 24.23 8.49 2.71
CA PRO A 289 23.37 9.38 3.48
C PRO A 289 21.93 8.88 3.64
N LYS A 290 21.41 8.06 2.71
CA LYS A 290 20.03 7.55 2.81
C LYS A 290 19.84 6.58 3.99
N LEU A 291 20.91 5.92 4.45
CA LEU A 291 20.88 5.08 5.66
C LEU A 291 20.57 5.85 6.93
N ARG A 292 20.71 7.19 6.92
CA ARG A 292 20.31 8.04 8.04
C ARG A 292 18.84 7.85 8.40
N HIS A 293 17.97 7.62 7.41
CA HIS A 293 16.56 7.31 7.67
C HIS A 293 16.41 6.08 8.56
N LEU A 294 17.05 4.96 8.20
CA LEU A 294 16.98 3.72 8.97
C LEU A 294 17.61 3.86 10.36
N LEU A 295 18.71 4.62 10.49
CA LEU A 295 19.32 4.91 11.80
C LEU A 295 18.34 5.62 12.75
N LEU A 296 17.62 6.64 12.25
CA LEU A 296 16.62 7.35 13.04
C LEU A 296 15.46 6.43 13.44
N GLU A 297 15.05 5.52 12.57
CA GLU A 297 14.03 4.52 12.94
C GLU A 297 14.55 3.50 13.97
N CYS A 298 15.80 3.06 13.87
CA CYS A 298 16.40 2.17 14.87
C CYS A 298 16.42 2.81 16.25
N ASP A 299 16.70 4.11 16.35
CA ASP A 299 16.71 4.86 17.60
C ASP A 299 15.29 5.04 18.18
N LYS A 300 14.34 5.42 17.33
CA LYS A 300 12.94 5.67 17.74
C LYS A 300 12.17 4.41 18.08
N ASP A 301 12.28 3.38 17.24
CA ASP A 301 11.43 2.18 17.31
C ASP A 301 12.18 0.99 17.91
N GLY A 302 13.51 0.96 17.86
CA GLY A 302 14.32 -0.12 18.44
C GLY A 302 14.01 -0.41 19.91
N PRO A 303 13.89 0.60 20.80
CA PRO A 303 13.57 0.38 22.21
C PRO A 303 12.18 -0.19 22.48
N LYS A 304 11.30 -0.25 21.47
CA LYS A 304 9.93 -0.77 21.60
C LYS A 304 9.85 -2.30 21.50
N TYR A 305 10.92 -2.95 21.04
CA TYR A 305 10.99 -4.39 20.71
C TYR A 305 12.15 -5.09 21.41
#